data_AF-A0A182EQM5-F1
#
_entry.id   AF-A0A182EQM5-F1
#
_cell.length_a   1.000
_cell.length_b   1.000
_cell.length_c   1.000
_cell.angle_alpha   90.00
_cell.angle_beta   90.00
_cell.angle_gamma   90.00
#
_symmetry.space_group_name_H-M   'P 1'
#
loop_
_entity.id
_entity.type
_entity.pdbx_description
1 polymer ?
#
loop_
_entity_poly.entity_id
_entity_poly.type
_entity_poly.pdbx_seq_one_letter_code
_entity_poly.pdbx_strand_id
1 'polypeptide(L)'
;MKPRDLWHSLLLIARCVFILVAEQSSSNTNLFECQVDDPLACNQSRYEVCIFRNGIYRCECPQNVGRSIDGRCILRNECAEARLNDCHQNAECIDQ
;
A
#
# COMPACT_ATOMS: atom_id res chain seq x y z
N MET A 1 53.42 -16.29 -24.24
CA MET A 1 52.04 -15.80 -24.01
C MET A 1 51.53 -15.20 -25.31
N LYS A 2 50.40 -15.67 -25.86
CA LYS A 2 49.91 -15.30 -27.21
C LYS A 2 48.76 -14.29 -27.11
N PRO A 3 48.66 -13.31 -28.03
CA PRO A 3 47.67 -12.23 -28.00
C PRO A 3 46.20 -12.70 -28.19
N ARG A 4 45.98 -13.99 -28.47
CA ARG A 4 44.66 -14.60 -28.65
C ARG A 4 43.95 -14.90 -27.32
N ASP A 5 44.70 -15.06 -26.23
CA ASP A 5 44.15 -15.37 -24.90
C ASP A 5 43.56 -14.14 -24.20
N LEU A 6 44.01 -12.94 -24.59
CA LEU A 6 43.48 -11.65 -24.14
C LEU A 6 42.09 -11.34 -24.72
N TRP A 7 41.83 -11.77 -25.97
CA TRP A 7 40.54 -11.54 -26.63
C TRP A 7 39.42 -12.38 -26.00
N HIS A 8 39.69 -13.66 -25.70
CA HIS A 8 38.72 -14.52 -25.02
C HIS A 8 38.42 -14.07 -23.59
N SER A 9 39.44 -13.56 -22.89
CA SER A 9 39.29 -12.99 -21.55
C SER A 9 38.43 -11.72 -21.55
N LEU A 10 38.62 -10.82 -22.52
CA LEU A 10 37.81 -9.60 -22.69
C LEU A 10 36.33 -9.91 -23.03
N LEU A 11 36.07 -10.94 -23.85
CA LEU A 11 34.72 -11.37 -24.21
C LEU A 11 33.96 -11.99 -23.03
N LEU A 12 34.66 -12.73 -22.16
CA LEU A 12 34.10 -13.27 -20.92
C LEU A 12 33.75 -12.16 -19.92
N ILE A 13 34.60 -11.15 -19.78
CA ILE A 13 34.34 -10.02 -18.87
C ILE A 13 33.14 -9.19 -19.36
N ALA A 14 33.02 -8.92 -20.66
CA ALA A 14 31.87 -8.23 -21.24
C ALA A 14 30.55 -9.00 -21.06
N ARG A 15 30.58 -10.34 -21.15
CA ARG A 15 29.42 -11.22 -20.87
C ARG A 15 28.97 -11.13 -19.41
N CYS A 16 29.90 -11.08 -18.45
CA CYS A 16 29.57 -10.95 -17.03
C CYS A 16 28.97 -9.58 -16.68
N VAL A 17 29.50 -8.49 -17.26
CA VAL A 17 28.96 -7.14 -17.06
C VAL A 17 27.53 -7.01 -17.64
N PHE A 18 27.24 -7.66 -18.77
CA PHE A 18 25.88 -7.70 -19.32
C PHE A 18 24.89 -8.49 -18.47
N ILE A 19 25.33 -9.51 -17.71
CA ILE A 19 24.46 -10.27 -16.79
C ILE A 19 24.11 -9.43 -15.54
N LEU A 20 25.04 -8.63 -15.02
CA LEU A 20 24.81 -7.74 -13.87
C LEU A 20 23.90 -6.55 -14.16
N VAL A 21 23.84 -6.07 -15.41
CA VAL A 21 22.96 -4.95 -15.80
C VAL A 21 21.53 -5.40 -16.13
N ALA A 22 21.31 -6.72 -16.27
CA ALA A 22 20.01 -7.30 -16.57
C ALA A 22 19.19 -7.71 -15.32
N GLU A 23 19.71 -7.54 -14.11
CA GLU A 23 18.91 -7.55 -12.88
C GLU A 23 18.17 -6.20 -12.74
N GLN A 24 17.20 -6.04 -13.63
CA GLN A 24 15.83 -5.68 -13.27
C GLN A 24 15.77 -4.67 -12.12
N SER A 25 15.79 -3.36 -12.41
CA SER A 25 14.53 -2.64 -12.60
C SER A 25 13.44 -3.34 -11.79
N SER A 26 13.31 -2.95 -10.52
CA SER A 26 12.18 -3.24 -9.64
C SER A 26 10.87 -3.23 -10.43
N SER A 27 10.49 -4.40 -10.99
CA SER A 27 9.16 -4.60 -11.51
C SER A 27 8.34 -4.91 -10.28
N ASN A 28 8.03 -3.84 -9.56
CA ASN A 28 7.06 -3.85 -8.50
C ASN A 28 5.71 -4.14 -9.16
N THR A 29 5.46 -5.40 -9.49
CA THR A 29 4.13 -5.93 -9.73
C THR A 29 3.42 -6.03 -8.38
N ASN A 30 3.37 -4.93 -7.63
CA ASN A 30 2.44 -4.81 -6.53
C ASN A 30 1.06 -4.68 -7.19
N LEU A 31 0.41 -5.83 -7.33
CA LEU A 31 -1.00 -5.94 -7.68
C LEU A 31 -1.89 -5.22 -6.64
N PHE A 32 -1.31 -4.89 -5.48
CA PHE A 32 -1.94 -4.29 -4.31
C PHE A 32 -1.45 -2.86 -4.09
N GLU A 33 -2.34 -1.98 -3.63
CA GLU A 33 -2.01 -0.58 -3.31
C GLU A 33 -1.27 -0.48 -1.97
N CYS A 34 -1.51 -1.40 -1.03
CA CYS A 34 -0.85 -1.46 0.27
C CYS A 34 -0.56 -2.91 0.70
N GLN A 35 0.41 -3.08 1.61
CA GLN A 35 0.73 -4.35 2.27
C GLN A 35 0.16 -4.36 3.69
N VAL A 36 -0.43 -5.48 4.11
CA VAL A 36 -1.14 -5.59 5.41
C VAL A 36 -0.21 -5.69 6.61
N ASP A 37 1.02 -6.16 6.39
CA ASP A 37 2.06 -6.36 7.39
C ASP A 37 3.00 -5.14 7.54
N ASP A 38 2.83 -4.12 6.69
CA ASP A 38 3.55 -2.86 6.78
C ASP A 38 2.69 -1.78 7.47
N PRO A 39 3.01 -1.37 8.72
CA PRO A 39 2.26 -0.34 9.45
C PRO A 39 2.41 1.07 8.83
N LEU A 40 3.31 1.24 7.87
CA LEU A 40 3.52 2.49 7.12
C LEU A 40 2.96 2.42 5.69
N ALA A 41 2.25 1.35 5.31
CA ALA A 41 1.76 1.14 3.95
C ALA A 41 0.74 2.21 3.49
N CYS A 42 0.03 2.84 4.43
CA CYS A 42 -0.96 3.87 4.15
C CYS A 42 -0.56 5.23 4.71
N ASN A 43 -1.16 6.28 4.16
CA ASN A 43 -0.82 7.64 4.55
C ASN A 43 -1.29 7.94 5.98
N GLN A 44 -0.33 7.99 6.90
CA GLN A 44 -0.58 8.24 8.32
C GLN A 44 -1.27 9.57 8.59
N SER A 45 -1.03 10.60 7.78
CA SER A 45 -1.70 11.91 7.92
C SER A 45 -3.19 11.87 7.57
N ARG A 46 -3.62 10.83 6.85
CA ARG A 46 -5.02 10.59 6.50
C ARG A 46 -5.71 9.59 7.42
N TYR A 47 -4.97 8.95 8.33
CA TYR A 47 -5.49 7.91 9.23
C TYR A 47 -6.17 6.74 8.48
N GLU A 48 -5.65 6.41 7.31
CA GLU A 48 -6.07 5.27 6.51
C GLU A 48 -5.44 3.98 7.03
N VAL A 49 -6.12 2.86 6.81
CA VAL A 49 -5.61 1.52 7.11
C VAL A 49 -5.66 0.67 5.84
N CYS A 50 -4.81 -0.35 5.78
CA CYS A 50 -4.77 -1.25 4.63
C CYS A 50 -5.90 -2.29 4.73
N ILE A 51 -6.90 -2.23 3.84
CA ILE A 51 -8.10 -3.08 3.88
C ILE A 51 -8.24 -3.86 2.57
N PHE A 52 -8.71 -5.11 2.66
CA PHE A 52 -9.11 -5.89 1.49
C PHE A 52 -10.48 -5.47 0.96
N ARG A 53 -10.53 -5.00 -0.28
CA ARG A 53 -11.75 -4.61 -1.00
C ARG A 53 -11.67 -4.98 -2.47
N ASN A 54 -12.72 -5.59 -3.01
CA ASN A 54 -12.83 -5.92 -4.44
C ASN A 54 -11.62 -6.70 -5.00
N GLY A 55 -11.06 -7.63 -4.21
CA GLY A 55 -9.95 -8.48 -4.64
C GLY A 55 -8.55 -7.87 -4.49
N ILE A 56 -8.43 -6.68 -3.90
CA ILE A 56 -7.18 -5.93 -3.79
C ILE A 56 -7.07 -5.24 -2.42
N TYR A 57 -5.86 -5.18 -1.86
CA TYR A 57 -5.58 -4.40 -0.67
C TYR A 57 -5.39 -2.94 -1.04
N ARG A 58 -6.12 -2.04 -0.36
CA ARG A 58 -6.15 -0.59 -0.61
C ARG A 58 -6.18 0.20 0.69
N CYS A 59 -5.73 1.45 0.62
CA CYS A 59 -5.77 2.38 1.74
C CYS A 59 -7.15 3.04 1.82
N GLU A 60 -7.92 2.64 2.82
CA GLU A 60 -9.27 3.15 3.05
C GLU A 60 -9.45 3.56 4.53
N CYS A 61 -10.50 4.35 4.81
CA CYS A 61 -10.85 4.62 6.19
C CYS A 61 -11.32 3.33 6.90
N PRO A 62 -11.04 3.19 8.21
CA PRO A 62 -11.59 2.10 9.00
C PRO A 62 -13.12 2.03 8.92
N GLN A 63 -13.68 0.88 9.30
CA GLN A 63 -15.14 0.72 9.36
C GLN A 63 -15.76 1.76 10.30
N ASN A 64 -16.93 2.27 9.93
CA ASN A 64 -17.67 3.30 10.67
C ASN A 64 -16.96 4.65 10.81
N VAL A 65 -15.87 4.87 10.07
CA VAL A 65 -15.16 6.15 10.02
C VAL A 65 -15.46 6.84 8.67
N GLY A 66 -15.69 8.14 8.72
CA GLY A 66 -15.98 8.97 7.57
C GLY A 66 -14.74 9.60 6.99
N ARG A 67 -14.91 10.26 5.84
CA ARG A 67 -13.83 11.02 5.22
C ARG A 67 -14.19 12.49 5.25
N SER A 68 -13.30 13.28 5.84
CA SER A 68 -13.35 14.74 5.87
C SER A 68 -13.15 15.30 4.46
N ILE A 69 -13.47 16.59 4.28
CA ILE A 69 -13.29 17.31 3.01
C ILE A 69 -11.83 17.36 2.54
N ASP A 70 -10.89 17.30 3.48
CA ASP A 70 -9.45 17.24 3.24
C ASP A 70 -8.92 15.81 2.99
N GLY A 71 -9.81 14.81 2.98
CA GLY A 71 -9.48 13.42 2.71
C GLY A 71 -9.01 12.62 3.93
N ARG A 72 -8.98 13.22 5.14
CA ARG A 72 -8.63 12.49 6.38
C ARG A 72 -9.80 11.67 6.89
N CYS A 73 -9.50 10.54 7.52
CA CYS A 73 -10.50 9.73 8.19
C CYS A 73 -10.89 10.39 9.52
N ILE A 74 -12.17 10.67 9.70
CA ILE A 74 -12.76 11.33 10.88
C ILE A 74 -13.91 10.50 11.41
N LEU A 75 -14.14 10.50 12.73
CA LEU A 75 -15.33 9.86 13.28
C LEU A 75 -16.58 10.48 12.64
N ARG A 76 -17.50 9.61 12.20
CA ARG A 76 -18.82 10.05 11.76
C ARG A 76 -19.69 10.16 12.98
N ASN A 77 -20.60 11.12 12.95
CA ASN A 77 -21.69 11.17 13.90
C ASN A 77 -22.71 10.07 13.58
N GLU A 78 -22.56 8.93 14.25
CA GLU A 78 -23.43 7.77 14.10
C GLU A 78 -24.82 8.07 14.68
N CYS A 79 -24.90 8.96 15.66
CA CYS A 79 -26.17 9.45 16.20
C CYS A 79 -27.01 10.24 15.18
N ALA A 80 -26.37 10.99 14.27
CA ALA A 80 -27.03 11.74 13.21
C ALA A 80 -27.41 10.85 12.01
N GLU A 81 -26.73 9.73 11.83
CA GLU A 81 -26.99 8.75 10.77
C GLU A 81 -27.73 7.52 11.33
N ALA A 82 -29.07 7.52 11.32
CA ALA A 82 -29.90 6.45 11.91
C ALA A 82 -29.56 5.01 11.45
N ARG A 83 -28.93 4.85 10.27
CA ARG A 83 -28.50 3.54 9.75
C ARG A 83 -27.19 3.03 10.38
N LEU A 84 -26.46 3.92 11.05
CA LEU A 84 -25.21 3.66 11.77
C LEU A 84 -25.39 3.67 13.28
N ASN A 85 -26.49 4.26 13.78
CA ASN A 85 -26.87 4.23 15.19
C ASN A 85 -27.21 2.79 15.63
N ASP A 86 -26.34 2.22 16.48
CA ASP A 86 -26.48 0.89 17.07
C ASP A 86 -26.94 0.93 18.53
N CYS A 87 -27.28 2.11 19.05
CA CYS A 87 -27.84 2.26 20.39
C CYS A 87 -29.22 1.59 20.49
N HIS A 88 -29.56 1.15 21.69
CA HIS A 88 -30.90 0.63 21.97
C HIS A 88 -31.97 1.71 21.71
N GLN A 89 -33.16 1.31 21.23
CA GLN A 89 -34.26 2.23 20.87
C GLN A 89 -34.71 3.21 21.98
N ASN A 90 -34.39 2.90 23.24
CA ASN A 90 -34.72 3.73 24.41
C ASN A 90 -33.48 4.42 25.02
N ALA A 91 -32.32 4.37 24.35
CA ALA A 91 -31.10 5.01 24.80
C ALA A 91 -30.94 6.40 24.16
N GLU A 92 -30.30 7.31 24.88
CA GLU A 92 -29.83 8.58 24.32
C GLU A 92 -28.50 8.32 23.60
N CYS A 93 -28.42 8.71 22.33
CA CYS A 93 -27.20 8.60 21.54
C CYS A 93 -26.37 9.89 21.69
N ILE A 94 -25.09 9.74 22.03
CA ILE A 94 -24.16 10.84 22.26
C ILE A 94 -22.90 10.60 21.42
N ASP A 95 -22.58 11.55 20.56
CA ASP A 95 -21.34 11.61 19.77
C ASP A 95 -20.52 12.83 20.26
N GLN A 96 -19.25 12.65 20.65
CA GLN A 96 -18.35 13.69 21.23
C GLN A 96 -17.07 13.87 20.42
#